data_AF-A0A6N3HMB2-F1
#
_entry.id   AF-A0A6N3HMB2-F1
#
_cell.length_a   1.000
_cell.length_b   1.000
_cell.length_c   1.000
_cell.angle_alpha   90.00
_cell.angle_beta   90.00
_cell.angle_gamma   90.00
#
_symmetry.space_group_name_H-M   'P 1'
#
loop_
_entity.id
_entity.type
_entity.pdbx_description
1 polymer ?
#
loop_
_entity_poly.entity_id
_entity_poly.type
_entity_poly.pdbx_seq_one_letter_code
_entity_poly.pdbx_strand_id
1 'polypeptide(L)' 'MGRFYGLKIRAGEMTLEEVQTWWRPQVEKWLKENPTE' A
#
# COMPACT_ATOMS: atom_id res chain seq x y z
N MET A 1 -2.40 5.74 -7.11
CA MET A 1 -2.38 5.73 -5.63
C MET A 1 -1.76 4.47 -5.02
N GLY A 2 -1.80 3.30 -5.68
CA GLY A 2 -1.16 2.06 -5.19
C GLY A 2 0.29 2.24 -4.72
N ARG A 3 1.16 2.76 -5.59
CA ARG A 3 2.56 3.08 -5.27
C ARG A 3 2.72 4.06 -4.10
N PHE A 4 1.91 5.11 -4.04
CA PHE A 4 2.04 6.15 -3.00
C PHE A 4 1.79 5.58 -1.60
N TYR A 5 0.65 4.92 -1.40
CA TYR A 5 0.35 4.27 -0.12
C TYR A 5 1.27 3.10 0.15
N GLY A 6 1.59 2.29 -0.87
CA GLY A 6 2.48 1.15 -0.70
C GLY A 6 3.88 1.54 -0.24
N LEU A 7 4.42 2.67 -0.71
CA LEU A 7 5.70 3.21 -0.22
C LEU A 7 5.60 3.67 1.25
N LYS A 8 4.53 4.37 1.63
CA LYS A 8 4.31 4.77 3.03
C LYS A 8 4.14 3.58 3.97
N ILE A 9 3.41 2.55 3.53
CA ILE A 9 3.24 1.30 4.27
C ILE A 9 4.57 0.60 4.48
N ARG A 10 5.41 0.53 3.44
CA ARG A 10 6.76 -0.04 3.55
C ARG A 10 7.69 0.77 4.44
N ALA A 11 7.55 2.09 4.43
CA ALA A 11 8.30 2.97 5.32
C ALA A 11 7.84 2.88 6.79
N GLY A 12 6.76 2.14 7.08
CA GLY A 12 6.16 2.05 8.42
C GLY A 12 5.45 3.34 8.85
N GLU A 13 5.23 4.28 7.93
CA GLU A 13 4.58 5.55 8.21
C GLU A 13 3.06 5.41 8.36
N MET A 14 2.49 4.34 7.83
CA MET A 14 1.07 4.00 7.96
C MET A 14 0.83 2.51 7.69
N THR A 15 -0.38 2.05 7.93
CA THR A 15 -0.83 0.68 7.69
C THR A 15 -1.83 0.59 6.54
N LEU A 16 -2.07 -0.62 6.05
CA LEU A 16 -3.08 -0.87 5.01
C LEU A 16 -4.51 -0.49 5.49
N GLU A 17 -4.76 -0.52 6.80
CA GLU A 17 -6.06 -0.20 7.38
C GLU A 17 -6.41 1.29 7.25
N GLU A 18 -5.39 2.15 7.30
CA GLU A 18 -5.52 3.61 7.16
C GLU A 18 -5.68 4.04 5.69
N VAL A 19 -5.53 3.12 4.75
CA VAL A 19 -5.81 3.37 3.33
C VAL A 19 -7.32 3.49 3.12
N GLN A 20 -7.73 4.58 2.47
CA GLN A 20 -9.12 4.81 2.07
C GLN A 20 -9.67 3.60 1.29
N THR A 21 -10.91 3.22 1.60
CA THR A 21 -11.53 1.97 1.13
C THR A 21 -11.46 1.77 -0.38
N TRP A 22 -11.67 2.83 -1.18
CA TRP A 22 -11.64 2.74 -2.65
C TRP A 22 -10.22 2.58 -3.23
N TRP A 23 -9.18 2.95 -2.48
CA TRP A 23 -7.79 2.77 -2.88
C TRP A 23 -7.20 1.43 -2.43
N ARG A 24 -7.79 0.76 -1.43
CA ARG A 24 -7.29 -0.52 -0.90
C ARG A 24 -6.97 -1.56 -1.99
N PRO A 25 -7.85 -1.83 -2.98
CA PRO A 25 -7.56 -2.85 -4.00
C PRO A 25 -6.31 -2.54 -4.82
N GLN A 26 -6.06 -1.25 -5.10
CA GLN A 26 -4.89 -0.82 -5.87
C GLN A 26 -3.61 -0.85 -5.04
N VAL A 27 -3.71 -0.59 -3.73
CA VAL A 27 -2.58 -0.67 -2.79
C VAL A 27 -2.20 -2.12 -2.55
N GLU A 28 -3.18 -3.00 -2.30
CA GLU A 28 -2.96 -4.44 -2.16
C GLU A 28 -2.33 -5.05 -3.41
N LYS A 29 -2.84 -4.69 -4.60
CA LYS A 29 -2.25 -5.14 -5.86
C LYS A 29 -0.79 -4.71 -5.96
N TRP A 30 -0.50 -3.44 -5.69
CA TRP A 30 0.86 -2.91 -5.77
C TRP A 30 1.80 -3.59 -4.77
N LEU A 31 1.35 -3.81 -3.52
CA LEU A 31 2.14 -4.51 -2.50
C LEU A 31 2.42 -5.98 -2.87
N LYS A 32 1.49 -6.66 -3.55
CA LYS A 32 1.72 -8.02 -4.07
C LYS A 32 2.72 -8.05 -5.22
N GLU A 33 2.61 -7.10 -6.15
CA GLU A 33 3.51 -6.97 -7.30
C GLU A 33 4.91 -6.46 -6.90
N ASN A 34 5.02 -5.82 -5.75
CA ASN A 34 6.26 -5.31 -5.18
C ASN A 34 6.40 -5.91 -3.76
N PRO A 35 6.92 -7.14 -3.62
CA PRO A 35 7.31 -7.70 -2.33
C PRO A 35 8.61 -7.03 -1.82
N THR A 36 8.76 -6.91 -0.50
CA THR A 36 10.02 -6.46 0.12
C THR A 36 10.90 -7.71 0.25
N GLU A 37 12.04 -7.74 -0.46
CA GLU A 37 13.06 -8.79 -0.28
C GLU A 37 13.61 -8.82 1.15
#